data_AF-A0A8C3H8P6-F1
#
_entry.id   AF-A0A8C3H8P6-F1
#
_cell.length_a   1.000
_cell.length_b   1.000
_cell.length_c   1.000
_cell.angle_alpha   90.00
_cell.angle_beta   90.00
_cell.angle_gamma   90.00
#
_symmetry.space_group_name_H-M   'P 1'
#
loop_
_entity.id
_entity.type
_entity.pdbx_description
1 polymer ?
#
loop_
_entity_poly.entity_id
_entity_poly.type
_entity_poly.pdbx_seq_one_letter_code
_entity_poly.pdbx_strand_id
1 'polypeptide(L)'
;MALSEPQLKKMLAKYKYRDLTVQETTSVITQYKDLKPVMDAYVFNDGSSRDLMSLTGTIPVPYRGNTYNIPICLWLLDTYPFNPPICFVKPTSSMTIKTGKHVDANGKIYLPYLHEWKHPQSDLIGLIQIMIVVFGEEPPVFSRPTISSSYQPYQATGPPNTSYMPGMPSGISPYPPGHPPNPSGYPGYPYPPGGPFPATTSGQHYPSQPPVTTVADARRKQKQVWICGHSYVFWAEKRALVRSFGPQLGIRVEDAKLHWIGKSGMMWDQLIPTLFHARRRLPDPDVLVIHLGGNDLGTTKFVDLIIRIKKDLGFIKHTFKNVILIWSNIVPRKAWNQEETYRFMDKNRKKVNREIGNFMKFIGGCVIRHDSLVPESPGLFHLDGVLLSQSGTDVFNLDLLSVLETLI
;
A
#
# COMPACT_ATOMS: atom_id res chain seq x y z
N MET A 1 -25.65 26.13 8.09
CA MET A 1 -24.74 27.20 8.51
C MET A 1 -23.31 26.77 8.21
N ALA A 2 -22.45 27.67 7.73
CA ALA A 2 -21.02 27.37 7.63
C ALA A 2 -20.43 27.22 9.04
N LEU A 3 -19.57 26.24 9.26
CA LEU A 3 -18.88 26.06 10.54
C LEU A 3 -17.98 27.27 10.80
N SER A 4 -18.03 27.82 12.02
CA SER A 4 -17.20 28.96 12.40
C SER A 4 -15.77 28.52 12.72
N GLU A 5 -14.80 29.42 12.56
CA GLU A 5 -13.39 29.13 12.87
C GLU A 5 -13.17 28.58 14.30
N PRO A 6 -13.85 29.08 15.36
CA PRO A 6 -13.76 28.49 16.70
C PRO A 6 -14.25 27.04 16.77
N GLN A 7 -15.29 26.69 16.00
CA GLN A 7 -15.81 25.33 15.93
C GLN A 7 -14.78 24.39 15.27
N LEU A 8 -14.14 24.83 14.18
CA LEU A 8 -13.06 24.07 13.53
C LEU A 8 -11.86 23.87 14.46
N LYS A 9 -11.44 24.92 15.18
CA LYS A 9 -10.37 24.83 16.19
C LYS A 9 -10.69 23.82 17.28
N LYS A 10 -11.96 23.72 17.71
CA LYS A 10 -12.41 22.71 18.68
C LYS A 10 -12.35 21.29 18.10
N MET A 11 -12.79 21.08 16.86
CA MET A 11 -12.73 19.78 16.17
C MET A 11 -11.28 19.28 16.03
N LEU A 12 -10.35 20.20 15.75
CA LEU A 12 -8.94 19.92 15.48
C LEU A 12 -8.06 20.02 16.73
N ALA A 13 -8.63 19.91 17.94
CA ALA A 13 -7.88 20.09 19.19
C ALA A 13 -6.68 19.13 19.36
N LYS A 14 -6.77 17.92 18.76
CA LYS A 14 -5.71 16.90 18.80
C LYS A 14 -4.67 17.04 17.67
N TYR A 15 -4.84 18.00 16.75
CA TYR A 15 -3.96 18.15 15.59
C TYR A 15 -2.69 18.91 15.98
N LYS A 16 -1.56 18.43 15.47
CA LYS A 16 -0.23 19.01 15.76
C LYS A 16 -0.08 20.42 15.18
N TYR A 17 -0.64 20.66 14.00
CA TYR A 17 -0.57 21.96 13.31
C TYR A 17 -1.98 22.50 13.07
N ARG A 18 -2.71 22.68 14.18
CA ARG A 18 -4.13 23.06 14.20
C ARG A 18 -4.42 24.31 13.39
N ASP A 19 -3.69 25.39 13.60
CA ASP A 19 -4.04 26.69 12.99
C ASP A 19 -3.85 26.68 11.47
N LEU A 20 -2.81 26.00 10.96
CA LEU A 20 -2.62 25.76 9.53
C LEU A 20 -3.77 24.91 8.94
N THR A 21 -4.17 23.85 9.63
CA THR A 21 -5.26 22.97 9.20
C THR A 21 -6.60 23.73 9.15
N VAL A 22 -6.87 24.58 10.14
CA VAL A 22 -8.07 25.44 10.19
C VAL A 22 -8.08 26.43 9.04
N GLN A 23 -6.95 27.10 8.79
CA GLN A 23 -6.83 28.08 7.71
C GLN A 23 -7.11 27.43 6.35
N GLU A 24 -6.46 26.31 6.04
CA GLU A 24 -6.68 25.61 4.77
C GLU A 24 -8.09 25.03 4.65
N THR A 25 -8.62 24.45 5.72
CA THR A 25 -10.01 23.96 5.75
C THR A 25 -11.00 25.09 5.45
N THR A 26 -10.79 26.26 6.07
CA THR A 26 -11.63 27.44 5.86
C THR A 26 -11.58 27.92 4.41
N SER A 27 -10.39 27.95 3.81
CA SER A 27 -10.21 28.29 2.38
C SER A 27 -10.98 27.32 1.48
N VAL A 28 -10.84 26.00 1.71
CA VAL A 28 -11.51 24.96 0.91
C VAL A 28 -13.03 25.08 0.99
N ILE A 29 -13.61 25.14 2.19
CA ILE A 29 -15.08 25.18 2.34
C ILE A 29 -15.67 26.54 1.93
N THR A 30 -14.84 27.58 1.85
CA THR A 30 -15.22 28.87 1.29
C THR A 30 -15.32 28.80 -0.23
N GLN A 31 -14.40 28.11 -0.90
CA GLN A 31 -14.38 27.97 -2.36
C GLN A 31 -15.32 26.86 -2.86
N TYR A 32 -15.31 25.70 -2.22
CA TYR A 32 -16.09 24.52 -2.58
C TYR A 32 -17.21 24.30 -1.55
N LYS A 33 -18.34 24.97 -1.77
CA LYS A 33 -19.45 25.06 -0.79
C LYS A 33 -20.07 23.71 -0.41
N ASP A 34 -19.98 22.71 -1.28
CA ASP A 34 -20.54 21.38 -1.05
C ASP A 34 -19.62 20.48 -0.21
N LEU A 35 -18.35 20.85 -0.04
CA LEU A 35 -17.45 20.15 0.88
C LEU A 35 -17.70 20.60 2.31
N LYS A 36 -17.95 19.65 3.21
CA LYS A 36 -18.19 19.89 4.63
C LYS A 36 -17.13 19.23 5.51
N PRO A 37 -16.64 19.93 6.54
CA PRO A 37 -15.81 19.32 7.57
C PRO A 37 -16.64 18.38 8.44
N VAL A 38 -16.18 17.15 8.62
CA VAL A 38 -16.81 16.14 9.46
C VAL A 38 -15.74 15.48 10.33
N MET A 39 -15.97 15.38 11.65
CA MET A 39 -15.16 14.52 12.51
C MET A 39 -15.73 13.11 12.49
N ASP A 40 -14.89 12.13 12.19
CA ASP A 40 -15.30 10.74 12.17
C ASP A 40 -14.09 9.82 12.46
N ALA A 41 -14.36 8.58 12.84
CA ALA A 41 -13.35 7.58 13.19
C ALA A 41 -12.76 6.97 11.92
N TYR A 42 -11.51 7.33 11.60
CA TYR A 42 -10.78 6.71 10.49
C TYR A 42 -10.10 5.43 10.96
N VAL A 43 -10.45 4.29 10.36
CA VAL A 43 -9.80 3.00 10.60
C VAL A 43 -8.61 2.85 9.66
N PHE A 44 -7.41 2.78 10.23
CA PHE A 44 -6.18 2.53 9.50
C PHE A 44 -6.05 1.05 9.15
N ASN A 45 -5.18 0.75 8.18
CA ASN A 45 -4.96 -0.62 7.70
C ASN A 45 -4.39 -1.56 8.78
N ASP A 46 -3.86 -1.03 9.88
CA ASP A 46 -3.40 -1.81 11.04
C ASP A 46 -4.53 -2.13 12.04
N GLY A 47 -5.77 -1.75 11.72
CA GLY A 47 -6.94 -1.92 12.57
C GLY A 47 -7.06 -0.86 13.67
N SER A 48 -6.07 0.01 13.83
CA SER A 48 -6.19 1.15 14.74
C SER A 48 -7.21 2.15 14.18
N SER A 49 -7.89 2.86 15.07
CA SER A 49 -8.81 3.92 14.69
C SER A 49 -8.38 5.23 15.33
N ARG A 50 -8.55 6.34 14.61
CA ARG A 50 -8.39 7.68 15.16
C ARG A 50 -9.51 8.59 14.69
N ASP A 51 -9.95 9.48 15.58
CA ASP A 51 -10.85 10.57 15.22
C ASP A 51 -10.08 11.57 14.36
N LEU A 52 -10.46 11.68 13.10
CA LEU A 52 -9.88 12.62 12.15
C LEU A 52 -10.97 13.48 11.52
N MET A 53 -10.58 14.66 11.08
CA MET A 53 -11.40 15.49 10.20
C MET A 53 -11.31 14.96 8.77
N SER A 54 -12.47 14.87 8.12
CA SER A 54 -12.57 14.74 6.67
C SER A 54 -13.27 15.94 6.07
N LEU A 55 -12.90 16.30 4.83
CA LEU A 55 -13.73 17.16 3.97
C LEU A 55 -14.51 16.25 3.03
N THR A 56 -15.81 16.14 3.27
CA THR A 56 -16.69 15.23 2.54
C THR A 56 -17.79 16.01 1.84
N GLY A 57 -18.05 15.67 0.58
CA GLY A 57 -19.03 16.35 -0.26
C GLY A 57 -18.72 16.15 -1.73
N THR A 58 -19.10 17.10 -2.58
CA THR A 58 -18.87 17.02 -4.03
C THR A 58 -17.97 18.14 -4.54
N ILE A 59 -17.22 17.84 -5.61
CA ILE A 59 -16.49 18.83 -6.41
C ILE A 59 -17.06 18.89 -7.84
N PRO A 60 -17.17 20.09 -8.45
CA PRO A 60 -17.67 20.23 -9.81
C PRO A 60 -16.58 19.85 -10.81
N VAL A 61 -16.83 18.84 -11.64
CA VAL A 61 -15.88 18.31 -12.63
C VAL A 61 -16.50 18.41 -14.03
N PRO A 62 -15.90 19.19 -14.96
CA PRO A 62 -16.35 19.24 -16.34
C PRO A 62 -15.91 17.98 -17.10
N TYR A 63 -16.85 17.29 -17.73
CA TYR A 63 -16.61 16.13 -18.59
C TYR A 63 -17.55 16.16 -19.79
N ARG A 64 -16.98 16.13 -21.02
CA ARG A 64 -17.73 16.12 -22.29
C ARG A 64 -18.84 17.19 -22.39
N GLY A 65 -18.54 18.42 -21.96
CA GLY A 65 -19.46 19.57 -22.05
C GLY A 65 -20.47 19.70 -20.91
N ASN A 66 -20.54 18.72 -19.99
CA ASN A 66 -21.38 18.79 -18.80
C ASN A 66 -20.54 18.89 -17.54
N THR A 67 -21.07 19.49 -16.47
CA THR A 67 -20.42 19.52 -15.15
C THR A 67 -21.07 18.49 -14.24
N TYR A 68 -20.27 17.57 -13.70
CA TYR A 68 -20.71 16.53 -12.78
C TYR A 68 -20.21 16.82 -11.38
N ASN A 69 -21.06 16.61 -10.37
CA ASN A 69 -20.71 16.76 -8.97
C ASN A 69 -20.13 15.44 -8.45
N ILE A 70 -18.80 15.31 -8.47
CA ILE A 70 -18.11 14.08 -8.11
C ILE A 70 -17.94 14.00 -6.59
N PRO A 71 -18.48 12.96 -5.93
CA PRO A 71 -18.43 12.84 -4.47
C PRO A 71 -17.04 12.37 -4.02
N ILE A 72 -16.42 13.14 -3.14
CA ILE A 72 -15.09 12.90 -2.58
C ILE A 72 -15.08 12.98 -1.06
N CYS A 73 -14.05 12.40 -0.46
CA CYS A 73 -13.77 12.44 0.97
C CYS A 73 -12.25 12.59 1.15
N LEU A 74 -11.83 13.70 1.77
CA LEU A 74 -10.43 14.04 2.01
C LEU A 74 -10.13 13.96 3.50
N TRP A 75 -9.52 12.87 3.96
CA TRP A 75 -9.14 12.70 5.37
C TRP A 75 -7.84 13.42 5.68
N LEU A 76 -7.87 14.33 6.65
CA LEU A 76 -6.70 15.09 7.09
C LEU A 76 -6.07 14.36 8.27
N LEU A 77 -4.80 13.94 8.17
CA LEU A 77 -4.09 13.35 9.31
C LEU A 77 -3.84 14.41 10.40
N ASP A 78 -3.66 13.97 11.65
CA ASP A 78 -3.29 14.82 12.80
C ASP A 78 -1.97 15.62 12.61
N THR A 79 -1.21 15.28 11.57
CA THR A 79 0.06 15.89 11.15
C THR A 79 -0.06 16.75 9.88
N TYR A 80 -1.27 16.95 9.36
CA TYR A 80 -1.55 17.91 8.28
C TYR A 80 -1.07 19.33 8.67
N PRO A 81 -0.44 20.13 7.77
CA PRO A 81 -0.27 19.93 6.32
C PRO A 81 1.03 19.21 5.91
N PHE A 82 1.82 18.67 6.84
CA PHE A 82 3.12 18.07 6.49
C PHE A 82 3.02 16.64 5.93
N ASN A 83 1.85 16.01 6.07
CA ASN A 83 1.49 14.78 5.38
C ASN A 83 0.28 15.03 4.48
N PRO A 84 0.20 14.39 3.30
CA PRO A 84 -0.93 14.53 2.40
C PRO A 84 -2.22 13.98 3.00
N PRO A 85 -3.38 14.46 2.54
CA PRO A 85 -4.66 13.87 2.90
C PRO A 85 -4.83 12.48 2.28
N ILE A 86 -5.60 11.61 2.95
CA ILE A 86 -6.03 10.33 2.38
C ILE A 86 -7.35 10.56 1.65
N CYS A 87 -7.35 10.33 0.34
CA CYS A 87 -8.42 10.78 -0.54
C CYS A 87 -9.22 9.59 -1.09
N PHE A 88 -10.54 9.70 -1.10
CA PHE A 88 -11.44 8.69 -1.68
C PHE A 88 -12.51 9.36 -2.54
N VAL A 89 -12.96 8.67 -3.58
CA VAL A 89 -14.29 8.88 -4.16
C VAL A 89 -15.33 8.12 -3.33
N LYS A 90 -16.50 8.71 -3.15
CA LYS A 90 -17.60 8.15 -2.35
C LYS A 90 -18.84 7.99 -3.22
N PRO A 91 -18.94 6.92 -4.05
CA PRO A 91 -20.09 6.74 -4.93
C PRO A 91 -21.40 6.72 -4.13
N THR A 92 -22.45 7.33 -4.67
CA THR A 92 -23.82 7.13 -4.18
C THR A 92 -24.32 5.73 -4.54
N SER A 93 -25.48 5.32 -4.02
CA SER A 93 -26.13 4.05 -4.37
C SER A 93 -26.41 3.89 -5.87
N SER A 94 -26.56 5.00 -6.58
CA SER A 94 -26.77 5.05 -8.04
C SER A 94 -25.47 5.13 -8.84
N MET A 95 -24.30 5.08 -8.20
CA MET A 95 -23.00 5.17 -8.86
C MET A 95 -22.17 3.88 -8.68
N THR A 96 -21.16 3.74 -9.53
CA THR A 96 -20.14 2.69 -9.43
C THR A 96 -18.77 3.33 -9.65
N ILE A 97 -17.77 2.88 -8.90
CA ILE A 97 -16.39 3.31 -9.07
C ILE A 97 -15.84 2.79 -10.40
N LYS A 98 -15.22 3.67 -11.17
CA LYS A 98 -14.37 3.31 -12.29
C LYS A 98 -12.94 3.17 -11.79
N THR A 99 -12.47 1.95 -11.67
CA THR A 99 -11.06 1.68 -11.39
C THR A 99 -10.19 2.13 -12.55
N GLY A 100 -9.04 2.71 -12.25
CA GLY A 100 -8.11 3.20 -13.28
C GLY A 100 -6.78 3.61 -12.69
N LYS A 101 -6.02 4.37 -13.47
CA LYS A 101 -4.67 4.82 -13.10
C LYS A 101 -4.64 5.59 -11.77
N HIS A 102 -5.71 6.32 -11.48
CA HIS A 102 -5.78 7.26 -10.36
C HIS A 102 -6.74 6.83 -9.25
N VAL A 103 -7.52 5.76 -9.43
CA VAL A 103 -8.53 5.32 -8.46
C VAL A 103 -8.57 3.79 -8.38
N ASP A 104 -8.52 3.24 -7.17
CA ASP A 104 -8.65 1.79 -6.94
C ASP A 104 -10.10 1.34 -6.71
N ALA A 105 -10.32 0.03 -6.55
CA ALA A 105 -11.66 -0.56 -6.36
C ALA A 105 -12.37 -0.10 -5.07
N ASN A 106 -11.62 0.38 -4.08
CA ASN A 106 -12.16 0.94 -2.84
C ASN A 106 -12.46 2.44 -2.98
N GLY A 107 -12.21 3.02 -4.16
CA GLY A 107 -12.37 4.42 -4.44
C GLY A 107 -11.21 5.28 -3.94
N LYS A 108 -10.11 4.69 -3.46
CA LYS A 108 -8.97 5.48 -2.99
C LYS A 108 -8.27 6.14 -4.16
N ILE A 109 -7.92 7.42 -4.00
CA ILE A 109 -7.36 8.27 -5.05
C ILE A 109 -5.83 8.30 -4.93
N TYR A 110 -5.15 8.15 -6.07
CA TYR A 110 -3.70 8.18 -6.23
C TYR A 110 -3.31 9.21 -7.29
N LEU A 111 -2.65 10.29 -6.84
CA LEU A 111 -2.22 11.38 -7.70
C LEU A 111 -0.73 11.67 -7.49
N PRO A 112 0.02 12.04 -8.55
CA PRO A 112 1.40 12.53 -8.39
C PRO A 112 1.49 13.67 -7.37
N TYR A 113 0.50 14.56 -7.33
CA TYR A 113 0.45 15.65 -6.34
C TYR A 113 0.38 15.18 -4.89
N LEU A 114 -0.33 14.08 -4.61
CA LEU A 114 -0.35 13.45 -3.28
C LEU A 114 0.99 12.76 -2.98
N HIS A 115 1.63 12.19 -4.00
CA HIS A 115 2.92 11.51 -3.86
C HIS A 115 4.08 12.48 -3.59
N GLU A 116 4.05 13.64 -4.24
CA GLU A 116 5.07 14.69 -4.16
C GLU A 116 4.69 15.77 -3.13
N TRP A 117 3.67 15.52 -2.31
CA TRP A 117 3.13 16.47 -1.34
C TRP A 117 4.21 17.02 -0.42
N LYS A 118 4.34 18.34 -0.42
CA LYS A 118 5.30 19.04 0.43
C LYS A 118 4.76 20.41 0.82
N HIS A 119 4.53 20.62 2.11
CA HIS A 119 4.19 21.95 2.60
C HIS A 119 5.42 22.89 2.56
N PRO A 120 5.27 24.17 2.14
CA PRO A 120 4.04 24.87 1.74
C PRO A 120 3.72 24.82 0.24
N GLN A 121 4.45 24.06 -0.57
CA GLN A 121 4.23 23.97 -2.01
C GLN A 121 2.94 23.20 -2.39
N SER A 122 2.45 22.35 -1.49
CA SER A 122 1.23 21.56 -1.67
C SER A 122 0.18 21.95 -0.64
N ASP A 123 -1.06 22.12 -1.11
CA ASP A 123 -2.24 22.47 -0.28
C ASP A 123 -3.51 21.78 -0.83
N LEU A 124 -4.61 21.89 -0.07
CA LEU A 124 -5.88 21.25 -0.46
C LEU A 124 -6.52 21.87 -1.70
N ILE A 125 -6.33 23.17 -1.95
CA ILE A 125 -6.91 23.83 -3.12
C ILE A 125 -6.25 23.32 -4.40
N GLY A 126 -4.92 23.29 -4.43
CA GLY A 126 -4.15 22.72 -5.53
C GLY A 126 -4.48 21.25 -5.76
N LEU A 127 -4.65 20.47 -4.69
CA LEU A 127 -5.10 19.08 -4.80
C LEU A 127 -6.47 18.97 -5.48
N ILE A 128 -7.45 19.75 -5.04
CA ILE A 128 -8.81 19.72 -5.62
C ILE A 128 -8.79 20.17 -7.09
N GLN A 129 -8.01 21.20 -7.43
CA GLN A 129 -7.84 21.63 -8.82
C GLN A 129 -7.28 20.50 -9.71
N ILE A 130 -6.28 19.78 -9.21
CA ILE A 130 -5.71 18.64 -9.93
C ILE A 130 -6.72 17.49 -10.04
N MET A 131 -7.51 17.22 -8.99
CA MET A 131 -8.61 16.26 -9.07
C MET A 131 -9.62 16.65 -10.15
N ILE A 132 -10.00 17.92 -10.25
CA ILE A 132 -10.94 18.40 -11.28
C ILE A 132 -10.40 18.15 -12.68
N VAL A 133 -9.11 18.44 -12.93
CA VAL A 133 -8.48 18.19 -14.23
C VAL A 133 -8.44 16.69 -14.54
N VAL A 134 -7.89 15.88 -13.61
CA VAL A 134 -7.72 14.44 -13.83
C VAL A 134 -9.07 13.73 -13.99
N PHE A 135 -10.08 14.08 -13.18
CA PHE A 135 -11.41 13.48 -13.29
C PHE A 135 -12.21 14.01 -14.49
N GLY A 136 -11.86 15.19 -15.02
CA GLY A 136 -12.42 15.72 -16.26
C GLY A 136 -11.88 15.03 -17.51
N GLU A 137 -10.70 14.41 -17.43
CA GLU A 137 -10.18 13.53 -18.48
C GLU A 137 -10.68 12.09 -18.29
N GLU A 138 -10.59 11.57 -17.06
CA GLU A 138 -10.98 10.23 -16.69
C GLU A 138 -11.93 10.22 -15.47
N PRO A 139 -13.25 10.22 -15.67
CA PRO A 139 -14.21 10.22 -14.57
C PRO A 139 -14.04 8.99 -13.66
N PRO A 140 -13.96 9.18 -12.34
CA PRO A 140 -13.68 8.09 -11.39
C PRO A 140 -14.94 7.33 -10.96
N VAL A 141 -16.12 7.81 -11.34
CA VAL A 141 -17.41 7.18 -11.07
C VAL A 141 -18.33 7.28 -12.29
N PHE A 142 -19.21 6.29 -12.46
CA PHE A 142 -20.29 6.32 -13.45
C PHE A 142 -21.64 6.07 -12.79
N SER A 143 -22.69 6.63 -13.37
CA SER A 143 -24.07 6.28 -13.00
C SER A 143 -24.39 4.85 -13.41
N ARG A 144 -25.02 4.09 -12.53
CA ARG A 144 -25.62 2.79 -12.85
C ARG A 144 -26.80 3.02 -13.82
N PRO A 145 -26.96 2.20 -14.87
CA PRO A 145 -28.16 2.26 -15.69
C PRO A 145 -29.38 1.99 -14.83
N THR A 146 -30.35 2.90 -14.83
CA THR A 146 -31.68 2.61 -14.28
C THR A 146 -32.36 1.64 -15.23
N ILE A 147 -32.44 0.36 -14.87
CA ILE A 147 -33.30 -0.59 -15.58
C ILE A 147 -34.74 -0.15 -15.30
N SER A 148 -35.34 0.62 -16.20
CA SER A 148 -36.78 0.76 -16.24
C SER A 148 -37.34 -0.56 -16.75
N SER A 149 -37.73 -1.46 -15.84
CA SER A 149 -38.51 -2.64 -16.18
C SER A 149 -39.91 -2.22 -16.59
N SER A 150 -40.08 -1.87 -17.87
CA SER A 150 -41.40 -1.86 -18.51
C SER A 150 -41.83 -3.32 -18.73
N TYR A 151 -42.42 -3.93 -17.70
CA TYR A 151 -43.17 -5.16 -17.88
C TYR A 151 -44.36 -4.86 -18.79
N GLN A 152 -44.28 -5.28 -20.06
CA GLN A 152 -45.45 -5.45 -20.91
C GLN A 152 -46.29 -6.59 -20.32
N PRO A 153 -47.60 -6.40 -20.07
CA PRO A 153 -48.45 -7.48 -19.58
C PRO A 153 -48.64 -8.51 -20.69
N TYR A 154 -48.12 -9.73 -20.48
CA TYR A 154 -48.40 -10.86 -21.36
C TYR A 154 -49.89 -11.24 -21.25
N GLN A 155 -50.61 -11.20 -22.37
CA GLN A 155 -51.93 -11.82 -22.49
C GLN A 155 -51.79 -13.34 -22.59
N ALA A 156 -52.42 -14.05 -21.66
CA ALA A 156 -52.55 -15.49 -21.71
C ALA A 156 -53.63 -15.88 -22.74
N THR A 157 -53.25 -16.56 -23.81
CA THR A 157 -54.17 -17.23 -24.74
C THR A 157 -54.12 -18.74 -24.49
N GLY A 158 -55.11 -19.27 -23.76
CA GLY A 158 -55.38 -20.70 -23.61
C GLY A 158 -56.88 -20.96 -23.75
N PRO A 159 -57.32 -22.03 -24.46
CA PRO A 159 -58.73 -22.27 -24.77
C PRO A 159 -59.52 -22.84 -23.57
N PRO A 160 -60.87 -22.73 -23.58
CA PRO A 160 -61.70 -22.97 -22.39
C PRO A 160 -62.29 -24.39 -22.28
N ASN A 161 -62.75 -24.68 -21.06
CA ASN A 161 -63.82 -25.62 -20.61
C ASN A 161 -63.46 -27.06 -20.15
N THR A 162 -63.61 -27.37 -18.84
CA THR A 162 -64.77 -27.99 -18.07
C THR A 162 -64.79 -29.53 -18.17
N SER A 163 -64.96 -30.38 -17.14
CA SER A 163 -65.77 -30.35 -15.89
C SER A 163 -65.57 -31.66 -15.07
N TYR A 164 -66.09 -31.69 -13.82
CA TYR A 164 -66.54 -32.84 -12.97
C TYR A 164 -65.73 -33.29 -11.70
N MET A 165 -66.08 -32.67 -10.56
CA MET A 165 -66.46 -33.12 -9.18
C MET A 165 -66.48 -34.63 -8.76
N PRO A 166 -66.76 -35.02 -7.48
CA PRO A 166 -66.08 -34.80 -6.18
C PRO A 166 -66.03 -36.11 -5.29
N GLY A 167 -65.42 -36.11 -4.10
CA GLY A 167 -65.74 -37.14 -3.07
C GLY A 167 -64.66 -37.48 -2.04
N MET A 168 -64.88 -37.09 -0.79
CA MET A 168 -64.27 -37.66 0.45
C MET A 168 -65.29 -38.65 1.08
N PRO A 169 -64.98 -39.54 2.06
CA PRO A 169 -64.31 -39.15 3.32
C PRO A 169 -63.52 -40.21 4.16
N SER A 170 -62.80 -39.69 5.15
CA SER A 170 -62.52 -40.22 6.52
C SER A 170 -61.58 -41.41 6.80
N GLY A 171 -60.58 -41.17 7.67
CA GLY A 171 -59.82 -42.22 8.37
C GLY A 171 -58.66 -41.74 9.26
N ILE A 172 -58.98 -41.23 10.46
CA ILE A 172 -58.35 -41.47 11.79
C ILE A 172 -56.81 -41.41 11.98
N SER A 173 -56.38 -40.52 12.90
CA SER A 173 -55.04 -40.36 13.52
C SER A 173 -54.73 -41.50 14.53
N PRO A 174 -53.47 -41.81 14.92
CA PRO A 174 -52.74 -40.97 15.91
C PRO A 174 -51.19 -40.93 15.79
N TYR A 175 -50.59 -39.86 16.36
CA TYR A 175 -49.18 -39.75 16.77
C TYR A 175 -48.77 -40.85 17.78
N PRO A 176 -47.46 -41.17 17.99
CA PRO A 176 -46.64 -40.48 19.02
C PRO A 176 -45.10 -40.46 18.68
N PRO A 177 -44.13 -40.22 19.60
CA PRO A 177 -43.14 -39.14 19.45
C PRO A 177 -41.66 -39.63 19.46
N GLY A 178 -40.69 -38.74 19.22
CA GLY A 178 -39.32 -38.96 19.69
C GLY A 178 -38.20 -38.33 18.86
N HIS A 179 -37.50 -37.37 19.46
CA HIS A 179 -36.13 -36.99 19.10
C HIS A 179 -35.14 -38.11 19.49
N PRO A 180 -33.95 -38.16 18.86
CA PRO A 180 -32.78 -37.61 19.55
C PRO A 180 -31.78 -36.84 18.65
N PRO A 181 -30.94 -35.96 19.23
CA PRO A 181 -29.86 -35.26 18.53
C PRO A 181 -28.58 -36.10 18.43
N ASN A 182 -27.86 -35.94 17.31
CA ASN A 182 -26.62 -36.66 16.98
C ASN A 182 -25.37 -36.01 17.63
N PRO A 183 -24.36 -36.80 18.08
CA PRO A 183 -23.19 -36.32 18.82
C PRO A 183 -21.90 -36.28 17.98
N SER A 184 -21.04 -35.27 18.19
CA SER A 184 -19.59 -35.20 17.88
C SER A 184 -19.08 -33.80 18.30
N GLY A 185 -18.21 -33.54 19.28
CA GLY A 185 -17.25 -34.38 20.01
C GLY A 185 -15.80 -33.95 19.74
N TYR A 186 -15.40 -32.72 20.09
CA TYR A 186 -13.97 -32.32 20.18
C TYR A 186 -13.55 -32.21 21.65
N PRO A 187 -12.45 -32.85 22.10
CA PRO A 187 -11.99 -32.77 23.48
C PRO A 187 -11.22 -31.46 23.74
N GLY A 188 -11.61 -30.77 24.81
CA GLY A 188 -10.91 -29.62 25.36
C GLY A 188 -9.70 -30.02 26.21
N TYR A 189 -8.63 -29.22 26.14
CA TYR A 189 -7.47 -29.34 27.02
C TYR A 189 -7.72 -28.62 28.36
N PRO A 190 -7.39 -29.23 29.51
CA PRO A 190 -7.52 -28.60 30.82
C PRO A 190 -6.31 -27.72 31.18
N TYR A 191 -6.60 -26.56 31.79
CA TYR A 191 -5.64 -25.75 32.54
C TYR A 191 -5.26 -26.42 33.87
N PRO A 192 -4.02 -26.28 34.38
CA PRO A 192 -3.68 -26.60 35.75
C PRO A 192 -3.94 -25.43 36.72
N PRO A 193 -4.15 -25.72 38.01
CA PRO A 193 -4.57 -24.74 39.03
C PRO A 193 -3.38 -23.94 39.60
N GLY A 194 -3.70 -22.73 40.07
CA GLY A 194 -2.78 -21.84 40.78
C GLY A 194 -2.48 -22.29 42.21
N GLY A 195 -1.28 -21.93 42.66
CA GLY A 195 -0.77 -22.02 44.03
C GLY A 195 0.37 -21.00 44.25
N PRO A 196 0.68 -20.62 45.50
CA PRO A 196 0.81 -19.22 45.92
C PRO A 196 2.22 -18.62 45.87
N PHE A 197 2.27 -17.28 45.84
CA PHE A 197 3.46 -16.43 45.99
C PHE A 197 4.23 -16.68 47.30
N PRO A 198 5.55 -16.42 47.29
CA PRO A 198 6.20 -15.81 48.44
C PRO A 198 6.90 -14.47 48.12
N ALA A 199 7.15 -13.74 49.20
CA ALA A 199 7.57 -12.35 49.27
C ALA A 199 9.08 -12.11 49.03
N THR A 200 9.37 -10.83 48.80
CA THR A 200 10.64 -10.08 48.78
C THR A 200 11.73 -10.54 49.77
N THR A 201 13.00 -10.59 49.32
CA THR A 201 14.17 -9.92 49.95
C THR A 201 15.48 -10.12 49.16
N SER A 202 16.18 -9.01 48.91
CA SER A 202 17.65 -8.76 48.87
C SER A 202 18.65 -9.86 48.47
N GLY A 203 19.60 -9.51 47.59
CA GLY A 203 20.92 -10.16 47.58
C GLY A 203 21.67 -10.07 46.24
N GLN A 204 22.83 -9.42 46.26
CA GLN A 204 23.78 -9.26 45.15
C GLN A 204 24.34 -10.59 44.61
N HIS A 205 24.66 -10.64 43.31
CA HIS A 205 25.98 -11.02 42.73
C HIS A 205 25.85 -11.38 41.25
N TYR A 206 26.37 -10.54 40.35
CA TYR A 206 26.73 -10.93 38.99
C TYR A 206 28.27 -11.00 38.91
N PRO A 207 28.88 -12.09 38.43
CA PRO A 207 30.31 -12.12 38.21
C PRO A 207 30.69 -11.33 36.94
N SER A 208 31.72 -10.52 37.11
CA SER A 208 32.41 -9.69 36.11
C SER A 208 33.00 -10.51 34.95
N GLN A 209 32.63 -10.15 33.72
CA GLN A 209 33.38 -10.53 32.51
C GLN A 209 34.61 -9.63 32.34
N PRO A 210 35.75 -10.17 31.85
CA PRO A 210 37.01 -9.44 31.73
C PRO A 210 36.99 -8.41 30.59
N PRO A 211 37.80 -7.34 30.68
CA PRO A 211 37.84 -6.28 29.68
C PRO A 211 38.48 -6.78 28.39
N VAL A 212 37.75 -6.70 27.28
CA VAL A 212 38.34 -6.90 25.95
C VAL A 212 39.20 -5.69 25.64
N THR A 213 40.50 -5.95 25.59
CA THR A 213 41.57 -5.06 25.16
C THR A 213 41.26 -4.38 23.84
N THR A 214 41.26 -3.05 23.89
CA THR A 214 41.29 -2.15 22.74
C THR A 214 42.60 -2.33 21.97
N VAL A 215 42.54 -3.03 20.84
CA VAL A 215 43.54 -2.89 19.78
C VAL A 215 42.92 -1.97 18.73
N ALA A 216 43.61 -0.87 18.45
CA ALA A 216 43.15 0.20 17.58
C ALA A 216 42.83 -0.31 16.16
N ASP A 217 41.56 -0.26 15.77
CA ASP A 217 41.19 -0.31 14.36
C ASP A 217 41.20 1.12 13.79
N ALA A 218 42.01 1.31 12.75
CA ALA A 218 41.94 2.48 11.89
C ALA A 218 40.46 2.75 11.54
N ARG A 219 39.95 3.94 11.90
CA ARG A 219 38.52 4.30 11.80
C ARG A 219 37.92 3.78 10.49
N ARG A 220 37.17 2.68 10.57
CA ARG A 220 36.43 2.11 9.45
C ARG A 220 35.50 3.22 8.94
N LYS A 221 35.71 3.66 7.71
CA LYS A 221 34.88 4.72 7.13
C LYS A 221 33.43 4.23 7.06
N GLN A 222 32.49 5.01 7.59
CA GLN A 222 31.06 4.73 7.51
C GLN A 222 30.66 4.50 6.05
N LYS A 223 30.16 3.29 5.75
CA LYS A 223 29.75 2.92 4.39
C LYS A 223 28.50 3.67 3.96
N GLN A 224 28.43 4.04 2.68
CA GLN A 224 27.26 4.68 2.09
C GLN A 224 26.47 3.63 1.30
N VAL A 225 25.25 3.33 1.76
CA VAL A 225 24.38 2.31 1.17
C VAL A 225 23.21 3.01 0.48
N TRP A 226 23.10 2.87 -0.83
CA TRP A 226 21.94 3.36 -1.58
C TRP A 226 20.98 2.21 -1.84
N ILE A 227 19.69 2.43 -1.56
CA ILE A 227 18.62 1.49 -1.87
C ILE A 227 17.68 2.17 -2.85
N CYS A 228 17.77 1.80 -4.13
CA CYS A 228 17.05 2.45 -5.22
C CYS A 228 16.01 1.51 -5.84
N GLY A 229 14.81 2.02 -6.11
CA GLY A 229 13.78 1.21 -6.74
C GLY A 229 12.42 1.87 -6.84
N HIS A 230 11.44 1.09 -7.31
CA HIS A 230 10.08 1.59 -7.46
C HIS A 230 9.30 1.62 -6.12
N SER A 231 7.97 1.55 -6.19
CA SER A 231 7.03 1.53 -5.06
C SER A 231 7.43 0.62 -3.89
N TYR A 232 8.10 -0.51 -4.11
CA TYR A 232 8.48 -1.42 -3.03
C TYR A 232 9.56 -0.80 -2.13
N VAL A 233 10.56 -0.14 -2.72
CA VAL A 233 11.60 0.59 -1.98
C VAL A 233 11.02 1.82 -1.29
N PHE A 234 10.10 2.52 -1.95
CA PHE A 234 9.39 3.66 -1.35
C PHE A 234 8.61 3.22 -0.10
N TRP A 235 7.81 2.16 -0.19
CA TRP A 235 7.03 1.66 0.94
C TRP A 235 7.90 0.98 2.00
N ALA A 236 9.01 0.35 1.61
CA ALA A 236 10.02 -0.21 2.51
C ALA A 236 10.60 0.86 3.46
N GLU A 237 10.96 2.04 2.93
CA GLU A 237 11.39 3.18 3.75
C GLU A 237 10.28 3.60 4.72
N LYS A 238 9.06 3.84 4.21
CA LYS A 238 7.93 4.27 5.05
C LYS A 238 7.59 3.26 6.14
N ARG A 239 7.74 1.97 5.83
CA ARG A 239 7.54 0.89 6.79
C ARG A 239 8.64 0.88 7.84
N ALA A 240 9.90 1.05 7.43
CA ALA A 240 11.03 1.09 8.34
C ALA A 240 10.93 2.25 9.35
N LEU A 241 10.41 3.41 8.93
CA LEU A 241 10.18 4.57 9.81
C LEU A 241 9.23 4.32 10.97
N VAL A 242 8.29 3.37 10.84
CA VAL A 242 7.31 3.04 11.88
C VAL A 242 7.66 1.77 12.66
N ARG A 243 8.84 1.18 12.40
CA ARG A 243 9.38 0.03 13.14
C ARG A 243 10.47 0.47 14.12
N SER A 244 10.71 -0.33 15.15
CA SER A 244 11.68 -0.04 16.21
C SER A 244 13.12 0.11 15.69
N PHE A 245 13.45 -0.61 14.62
CA PHE A 245 14.77 -0.55 13.98
C PHE A 245 14.97 0.66 13.05
N GLY A 246 13.91 1.44 12.80
CA GLY A 246 13.96 2.69 12.05
C GLY A 246 14.40 2.54 10.58
N PRO A 247 14.59 3.66 9.86
CA PRO A 247 14.98 3.65 8.44
C PRO A 247 16.40 3.11 8.19
N GLN A 248 17.18 2.90 9.25
CA GLN A 248 18.49 2.25 9.19
C GLN A 248 18.41 0.72 9.24
N LEU A 249 17.20 0.14 9.35
CA LEU A 249 17.00 -1.30 9.46
C LEU A 249 17.76 -1.95 10.63
N GLY A 250 18.06 -1.16 11.68
CA GLY A 250 18.84 -1.62 12.83
C GLY A 250 20.35 -1.58 12.64
N ILE A 251 20.82 -1.23 11.43
CA ILE A 251 22.25 -1.06 11.15
C ILE A 251 22.77 0.19 11.87
N ARG A 252 23.84 0.01 12.64
CA ARG A 252 24.48 1.08 13.39
C ARG A 252 24.96 2.16 12.43
N VAL A 253 24.70 3.41 12.77
CA VAL A 253 25.04 4.55 11.91
C VAL A 253 26.55 4.63 11.73
N GLU A 254 27.36 4.32 12.74
CA GLU A 254 28.82 4.26 12.62
C GLU A 254 29.33 3.29 11.54
N ASP A 255 28.62 2.19 11.31
CA ASP A 255 29.03 1.15 10.34
C ASP A 255 28.58 1.51 8.92
N ALA A 256 27.34 1.98 8.78
CA ALA A 256 26.81 2.43 7.50
C ALA A 256 25.64 3.42 7.61
N LYS A 257 25.46 4.23 6.56
CA LYS A 257 24.32 5.12 6.37
C LYS A 257 23.49 4.67 5.17
N LEU A 258 22.21 4.41 5.40
CA LEU A 258 21.25 4.02 4.37
C LEU A 258 20.59 5.24 3.76
N HIS A 259 20.52 5.26 2.44
CA HIS A 259 19.88 6.29 1.64
C HIS A 259 18.82 5.64 0.77
N TRP A 260 17.55 5.91 1.08
CA TRP A 260 16.41 5.38 0.34
C TRP A 260 16.09 6.27 -0.86
N ILE A 261 16.16 5.69 -2.05
CA ILE A 261 15.91 6.33 -3.35
C ILE A 261 14.73 5.63 -4.01
N GLY A 262 13.59 5.63 -3.30
CA GLY A 262 12.35 5.01 -3.73
C GLY A 262 11.46 5.99 -4.50
N LYS A 263 11.05 5.65 -5.72
CA LYS A 263 10.10 6.43 -6.52
C LYS A 263 8.94 5.56 -6.99
N SER A 264 7.70 5.88 -6.61
CA SER A 264 6.56 5.05 -7.02
C SER A 264 6.39 5.05 -8.54
N GLY A 265 5.99 3.91 -9.11
CA GLY A 265 5.79 3.76 -10.55
C GLY A 265 7.05 3.84 -11.43
N MET A 266 8.25 3.90 -10.82
CA MET A 266 9.49 4.04 -11.56
C MET A 266 9.70 2.89 -12.56
N MET A 267 10.08 3.27 -13.78
CA MET A 267 10.45 2.37 -14.89
C MET A 267 11.97 2.26 -15.00
N TRP A 268 12.48 1.23 -15.69
CA TRP A 268 13.92 0.97 -15.75
C TRP A 268 14.74 2.11 -16.37
N ASP A 269 14.23 2.75 -17.41
CA ASP A 269 14.88 3.86 -18.12
C ASP A 269 15.12 5.10 -17.22
N GLN A 270 14.39 5.21 -16.11
CA GLN A 270 14.56 6.26 -15.13
C GLN A 270 15.67 6.00 -14.11
N LEU A 271 16.27 4.80 -14.08
CA LEU A 271 17.31 4.41 -13.10
C LEU A 271 18.54 5.31 -13.15
N ILE A 272 19.20 5.40 -14.30
CA ILE A 272 20.42 6.19 -14.45
C ILE A 272 20.19 7.67 -14.10
N PRO A 273 19.17 8.36 -14.66
CA PRO A 273 18.88 9.74 -14.26
C PRO A 273 18.66 9.91 -12.75
N THR A 274 17.99 8.96 -12.11
CA THR A 274 17.70 8.99 -10.67
C THR A 274 18.96 8.84 -9.82
N LEU A 275 19.85 7.91 -10.17
CA LEU A 275 21.13 7.73 -9.47
C LEU A 275 22.04 8.95 -9.64
N PHE A 276 22.10 9.55 -10.82
CA PHE A 276 22.89 10.76 -11.05
C PHE A 276 22.30 11.97 -10.34
N HIS A 277 20.98 12.06 -10.18
CA HIS A 277 20.35 13.08 -9.36
C HIS A 277 20.72 12.92 -7.88
N ALA A 278 20.68 11.68 -7.36
CA ALA A 278 21.09 11.37 -5.99
C ALA A 278 22.56 11.72 -5.72
N ARG A 279 23.45 11.42 -6.67
CA ARG A 279 24.89 11.75 -6.63
C ARG A 279 25.18 13.25 -6.43
N ARG A 280 24.26 14.14 -6.82
CA ARG A 280 24.42 15.59 -6.60
C ARG A 280 24.31 15.99 -5.14
N ARG A 281 23.73 15.14 -4.29
CA ARG A 281 23.40 15.45 -2.89
C ARG A 281 23.97 14.45 -1.90
N LEU A 282 24.34 13.27 -2.37
CA LEU A 282 24.82 12.15 -1.56
C LEU A 282 26.25 11.79 -1.98
N PRO A 283 27.11 11.33 -1.04
CA PRO A 283 28.37 10.73 -1.41
C PRO A 283 28.15 9.46 -2.25
N ASP A 284 29.14 9.14 -3.11
CA ASP A 284 29.10 7.93 -3.93
C ASP A 284 28.87 6.67 -3.05
N PRO A 285 28.03 5.72 -3.51
CA PRO A 285 27.70 4.54 -2.73
C PRO A 285 28.87 3.55 -2.71
N ASP A 286 29.13 2.98 -1.53
CA ASP A 286 29.95 1.78 -1.38
C ASP A 286 29.11 0.53 -1.71
N VAL A 287 27.80 0.57 -1.45
CA VAL A 287 26.83 -0.49 -1.77
C VAL A 287 25.60 0.13 -2.44
N LEU A 288 25.15 -0.46 -3.54
CA LEU A 288 23.94 -0.04 -4.25
C LEU A 288 23.01 -1.22 -4.48
N VAL A 289 21.87 -1.20 -3.77
CA VAL A 289 20.74 -2.12 -3.97
C VAL A 289 19.81 -1.55 -5.02
N ILE A 290 19.45 -2.36 -6.00
CA ILE A 290 18.50 -2.00 -7.07
C ILE A 290 17.32 -2.98 -7.04
N HIS A 291 16.12 -2.47 -6.77
CA HIS A 291 14.86 -3.19 -6.89
C HIS A 291 13.96 -2.52 -7.94
N LEU A 292 14.10 -2.93 -9.20
CA LEU A 292 13.43 -2.29 -10.33
C LEU A 292 13.19 -3.30 -11.47
N GLY A 293 12.43 -2.90 -12.49
CA GLY A 293 12.14 -3.73 -13.68
C GLY A 293 10.80 -4.46 -13.63
N GLY A 294 10.14 -4.54 -12.47
CA GLY A 294 8.82 -5.17 -12.35
C GLY A 294 7.72 -4.43 -13.11
N ASN A 295 7.82 -3.11 -13.28
CA ASN A 295 6.85 -2.31 -14.03
C ASN A 295 7.07 -2.38 -15.55
N ASP A 296 8.28 -2.75 -15.98
CA ASP A 296 8.68 -2.91 -17.37
C ASP A 296 8.27 -4.27 -17.97
N LEU A 297 7.92 -5.23 -17.13
CA LEU A 297 7.38 -6.52 -17.58
C LEU A 297 6.07 -6.28 -18.33
N GLY A 298 5.92 -6.92 -19.49
CA GLY A 298 4.74 -6.82 -20.34
C GLY A 298 4.60 -5.51 -21.12
N THR A 299 5.44 -4.50 -20.88
CA THR A 299 5.46 -3.26 -21.68
C THR A 299 6.45 -3.34 -22.85
N THR A 300 7.49 -4.16 -22.70
CA THR A 300 8.49 -4.45 -23.74
C THR A 300 8.81 -5.95 -23.73
N LYS A 301 9.49 -6.46 -24.77
CA LYS A 301 9.95 -7.85 -24.77
C LYS A 301 10.93 -8.04 -23.61
N PHE A 302 10.76 -9.09 -22.83
CA PHE A 302 11.61 -9.34 -21.66
C PHE A 302 13.09 -9.48 -22.02
N VAL A 303 13.41 -9.91 -23.24
CA VAL A 303 14.79 -9.99 -23.76
C VAL A 303 15.42 -8.60 -23.88
N ASP A 304 14.68 -7.63 -24.42
CA ASP A 304 15.15 -6.24 -24.56
C ASP A 304 15.34 -5.58 -23.19
N LEU A 305 14.46 -5.90 -22.23
CA LEU A 305 14.62 -5.48 -20.84
C LEU A 305 15.91 -6.06 -20.22
N ILE A 306 16.19 -7.36 -20.42
CA ILE A 306 17.43 -7.99 -19.93
C ILE A 306 18.68 -7.30 -20.51
N ILE A 307 18.68 -7.03 -21.83
CA ILE A 307 19.81 -6.38 -22.50
C ILE A 307 20.05 -4.98 -21.90
N ARG A 308 18.99 -4.19 -21.73
CA ARG A 308 19.06 -2.86 -21.11
C ARG A 308 19.59 -2.92 -19.68
N ILE A 309 19.04 -3.81 -18.85
CA ILE A 309 19.49 -3.99 -17.46
C ILE A 309 20.98 -4.31 -17.40
N LYS A 310 21.46 -5.29 -18.18
CA LYS A 310 22.88 -5.68 -18.18
C LYS A 310 23.80 -4.53 -18.60
N LYS A 311 23.41 -3.80 -19.66
CA LYS A 311 24.15 -2.62 -20.14
C LYS A 311 24.26 -1.56 -19.04
N ASP A 312 23.14 -1.21 -18.42
CA ASP A 312 23.09 -0.15 -17.41
C ASP A 312 23.82 -0.54 -16.13
N LEU A 313 23.70 -1.80 -15.68
CA LEU A 313 24.45 -2.30 -14.52
C LEU A 313 25.97 -2.26 -14.78
N GLY A 314 26.42 -2.62 -15.98
CA GLY A 314 27.82 -2.46 -16.38
C GLY A 314 28.28 -1.01 -16.33
N PHE A 315 27.46 -0.09 -16.85
CA PHE A 315 27.72 1.35 -16.81
C PHE A 315 27.79 1.89 -15.37
N ILE A 316 26.85 1.49 -14.49
CA ILE A 316 26.82 1.88 -13.07
C ILE A 316 28.09 1.40 -12.36
N LYS A 317 28.48 0.13 -12.55
CA LYS A 317 29.70 -0.43 -11.95
C LYS A 317 30.96 0.33 -12.37
N HIS A 318 31.02 0.79 -13.61
CA HIS A 318 32.12 1.61 -14.11
C HIS A 318 32.09 3.04 -13.54
N THR A 319 30.88 3.61 -13.39
CA THR A 319 30.67 5.00 -12.95
C THR A 319 30.98 5.19 -11.46
N PHE A 320 30.52 4.28 -10.61
CA PHE A 320 30.75 4.31 -9.16
C PHE A 320 31.86 3.32 -8.81
N LYS A 321 33.09 3.84 -8.68
CA LYS A 321 34.27 3.00 -8.41
C LYS A 321 34.10 2.25 -7.08
N ASN A 322 34.47 0.97 -7.08
CA ASN A 322 34.40 0.07 -5.93
C ASN A 322 32.99 -0.22 -5.36
N VAL A 323 31.92 0.19 -6.06
CA VAL A 323 30.56 -0.12 -5.62
C VAL A 323 30.30 -1.63 -5.65
N ILE A 324 29.70 -2.14 -4.57
CA ILE A 324 29.09 -3.47 -4.55
C ILE A 324 27.66 -3.34 -5.04
N LEU A 325 27.38 -3.86 -6.23
CA LEU A 325 26.03 -3.87 -6.79
C LEU A 325 25.24 -5.06 -6.25
N ILE A 326 24.00 -4.79 -5.87
CA ILE A 326 23.06 -5.80 -5.38
C ILE A 326 21.78 -5.74 -6.19
N TRP A 327 21.44 -6.84 -6.85
CA TRP A 327 20.18 -7.01 -7.54
C TRP A 327 19.15 -7.60 -6.59
N SER A 328 18.13 -6.83 -6.26
CA SER A 328 16.96 -7.35 -5.55
C SER A 328 15.98 -7.91 -6.57
N ASN A 329 15.78 -9.22 -6.53
CA ASN A 329 14.93 -9.92 -7.49
C ASN A 329 13.55 -9.25 -7.60
N ILE A 330 13.02 -9.17 -8.82
CA ILE A 330 11.65 -8.72 -9.04
C ILE A 330 10.73 -9.69 -8.29
N VAL A 331 9.99 -9.16 -7.31
CA VAL A 331 9.07 -9.93 -6.46
C VAL A 331 7.86 -10.35 -7.30
N PRO A 332 7.35 -11.59 -7.14
CA PRO A 332 6.10 -11.99 -7.80
C PRO A 332 4.92 -11.13 -7.32
N ARG A 333 3.86 -11.05 -8.13
CA ARG A 333 2.65 -10.26 -7.83
C ARG A 333 1.43 -11.14 -8.06
N LYS A 334 0.36 -10.99 -7.28
CA LYS A 334 -0.92 -11.68 -7.53
C LYS A 334 -1.61 -11.14 -8.79
N ALA A 335 -1.40 -9.87 -9.11
CA ALA A 335 -1.91 -9.22 -10.31
C ALA A 335 -0.81 -8.42 -11.01
N TRP A 336 -0.93 -8.31 -12.33
CA TRP A 336 -0.09 -7.46 -13.16
C TRP A 336 -0.97 -6.40 -13.82
N ASN A 337 -0.44 -5.20 -14.05
CA ASN A 337 -1.20 -4.09 -14.62
C ASN A 337 -1.37 -4.21 -16.14
N GLN A 338 -0.62 -5.12 -16.76
CA GLN A 338 -0.65 -5.40 -18.19
C GLN A 338 -1.73 -6.45 -18.51
N GLU A 339 -2.26 -6.41 -19.74
CA GLU A 339 -3.32 -7.32 -20.22
C GLU A 339 -2.88 -8.78 -20.40
N GLU A 340 -1.61 -9.07 -20.11
CA GLU A 340 -1.01 -10.39 -20.25
C GLU A 340 -1.40 -11.34 -19.12
N THR A 341 -1.43 -12.64 -19.42
CA THR A 341 -1.79 -13.65 -18.41
C THR A 341 -0.75 -13.70 -17.27
N TYR A 342 -1.22 -13.92 -16.04
CA TYR A 342 -0.35 -14.08 -14.87
C TYR A 342 0.79 -15.10 -15.10
N ARG A 343 0.47 -16.25 -15.70
CA ARG A 343 1.45 -17.31 -15.99
C ARG A 343 2.56 -16.84 -16.92
N PHE A 344 2.21 -16.07 -17.95
CA PHE A 344 3.18 -15.50 -18.88
C PHE A 344 4.07 -14.47 -18.18
N MET A 345 3.46 -13.56 -17.41
CA MET A 345 4.17 -12.52 -16.67
C MET A 345 5.14 -13.09 -15.64
N ASP A 346 4.73 -14.07 -14.84
CA ASP A 346 5.59 -14.70 -13.84
C ASP A 346 6.72 -15.54 -14.51
N LYS A 347 6.46 -16.17 -15.66
CA LYS A 347 7.52 -16.84 -16.45
C LYS A 347 8.58 -15.84 -16.91
N ASN A 348 8.17 -14.69 -17.42
CA ASN A 348 9.09 -13.64 -17.86
C ASN A 348 9.87 -13.05 -16.68
N ARG A 349 9.20 -12.76 -15.56
CA ARG A 349 9.85 -12.33 -14.31
C ARG A 349 10.94 -13.29 -13.86
N LYS A 350 10.61 -14.59 -13.79
CA LYS A 350 11.57 -15.65 -13.42
C LYS A 350 12.76 -15.71 -14.38
N LYS A 351 12.53 -15.51 -15.68
CA LYS A 351 13.60 -15.46 -16.69
C LYS A 351 14.49 -14.24 -16.50
N VAL A 352 13.92 -13.05 -16.30
CA VAL A 352 14.69 -11.82 -16.01
C VAL A 352 15.54 -12.00 -14.75
N ASN A 353 14.94 -12.41 -13.63
CA ASN A 353 15.67 -12.62 -12.37
C ASN A 353 16.82 -13.62 -12.53
N ARG A 354 16.62 -14.72 -13.28
CA ARG A 354 17.68 -15.70 -13.54
C ARG A 354 18.82 -15.11 -14.36
N GLU A 355 18.51 -14.45 -15.47
CA GLU A 355 19.53 -13.91 -16.39
C GLU A 355 20.31 -12.76 -15.75
N ILE A 356 19.65 -11.89 -15.00
CA ILE A 356 20.30 -10.79 -14.27
C ILE A 356 21.07 -11.35 -13.08
N GLY A 357 20.52 -12.30 -12.33
CA GLY A 357 21.23 -12.93 -11.21
C GLY A 357 22.53 -13.62 -11.65
N ASN A 358 22.54 -14.30 -12.80
CA ASN A 358 23.76 -14.88 -13.37
C ASN A 358 24.78 -13.80 -13.79
N PHE A 359 24.30 -12.71 -14.39
CA PHE A 359 25.15 -11.59 -14.76
C PHE A 359 25.75 -10.89 -13.54
N MET A 360 24.98 -10.71 -12.47
CA MET A 360 25.45 -10.16 -11.20
C MET A 360 26.61 -10.98 -10.63
N LYS A 361 26.49 -12.32 -10.62
CA LYS A 361 27.59 -13.20 -10.22
C LYS A 361 28.83 -13.00 -11.10
N PHE A 362 28.65 -12.93 -12.42
CA PHE A 362 29.75 -12.72 -13.36
C PHE A 362 30.50 -11.40 -13.12
N ILE A 363 29.79 -10.32 -12.78
CA ILE A 363 30.41 -9.02 -12.47
C ILE A 363 30.78 -8.87 -10.98
N GLY A 364 30.74 -9.93 -10.18
CA GLY A 364 31.09 -9.89 -8.75
C GLY A 364 30.14 -9.08 -7.86
N GLY A 365 28.85 -9.03 -8.22
CA GLY A 365 27.79 -8.45 -7.40
C GLY A 365 26.93 -9.49 -6.69
N CYS A 366 26.00 -9.03 -5.85
CA CYS A 366 25.14 -9.87 -5.02
C CYS A 366 23.70 -9.91 -5.54
N VAL A 367 22.92 -10.89 -5.07
CA VAL A 367 21.50 -11.01 -5.38
C VAL A 367 20.71 -11.22 -4.10
N ILE A 368 19.69 -10.40 -3.88
CA ILE A 368 18.68 -10.62 -2.83
C ILE A 368 17.53 -11.41 -3.45
N ARG A 369 17.18 -12.54 -2.81
CA ARG A 369 16.02 -13.36 -3.15
C ARG A 369 14.90 -13.06 -2.15
N HIS A 370 13.68 -13.19 -2.63
CA HIS A 370 12.47 -12.94 -1.85
C HIS A 370 11.62 -14.21 -1.80
N ASP A 371 12.24 -15.30 -1.36
CA ASP A 371 11.66 -16.64 -1.47
C ASP A 371 10.41 -16.82 -0.59
N SER A 372 10.28 -16.01 0.46
CA SER A 372 9.11 -15.96 1.35
C SER A 372 7.95 -15.12 0.81
N LEU A 373 8.20 -14.24 -0.16
CA LEU A 373 7.16 -13.39 -0.76
C LEU A 373 6.45 -14.13 -1.90
N VAL A 374 5.69 -15.17 -1.55
CA VAL A 374 4.92 -15.97 -2.52
C VAL A 374 3.47 -15.47 -2.63
N PRO A 375 2.90 -15.30 -3.85
CA PRO A 375 1.55 -14.78 -4.04
C PRO A 375 0.46 -15.54 -3.28
N GLU A 376 0.67 -16.83 -3.05
CA GLU A 376 -0.26 -17.71 -2.35
C GLU A 376 -0.28 -17.45 -0.83
N SER A 377 0.74 -16.80 -0.28
CA SER A 377 0.82 -16.54 1.15
C SER A 377 -0.25 -15.53 1.60
N PRO A 378 -1.09 -15.90 2.59
CA PRO A 378 -2.09 -15.00 3.13
C PRO A 378 -1.42 -13.79 3.79
N GLY A 379 -1.96 -12.61 3.53
CA GLY A 379 -1.56 -11.39 4.23
C GLY A 379 -0.20 -10.78 3.86
N LEU A 380 0.53 -11.28 2.85
CA LEU A 380 1.78 -10.65 2.39
C LEU A 380 1.58 -9.63 1.27
N PHE A 381 0.49 -9.73 0.51
CA PHE A 381 0.18 -8.82 -0.59
C PHE A 381 -1.04 -7.96 -0.26
N HIS A 382 -1.05 -6.75 -0.79
CA HIS A 382 -2.22 -5.88 -0.75
C HIS A 382 -3.37 -6.50 -1.56
N LEU A 383 -4.60 -6.00 -1.35
CA LEU A 383 -5.79 -6.50 -2.04
C LEU A 383 -5.73 -6.28 -3.56
N ASP A 384 -5.03 -5.25 -4.01
CA ASP A 384 -4.76 -5.03 -5.44
C ASP A 384 -3.87 -6.12 -6.07
N GLY A 385 -3.19 -6.92 -5.25
CA GLY A 385 -2.31 -7.98 -5.69
C GLY A 385 -1.00 -7.52 -6.35
N VAL A 386 -0.76 -6.23 -6.46
CA VAL A 386 0.42 -5.62 -7.10
C VAL A 386 1.45 -5.18 -6.06
N LEU A 387 0.98 -4.63 -4.94
CA LEU A 387 1.84 -4.14 -3.87
C LEU A 387 1.96 -5.16 -2.73
N LEU A 388 3.03 -5.01 -1.94
CA LEU A 388 3.14 -5.70 -0.67
C LEU A 388 2.20 -5.05 0.35
N SER A 389 1.62 -5.90 1.19
CA SER A 389 1.00 -5.45 2.44
C SER A 389 2.06 -4.94 3.41
N GLN A 390 1.63 -4.39 4.54
CA GLN A 390 2.54 -4.04 5.63
C GLN A 390 3.44 -5.21 6.08
N SER A 391 2.89 -6.40 6.26
CA SER A 391 3.64 -7.61 6.65
C SER A 391 4.57 -8.08 5.54
N GLY A 392 4.14 -8.00 4.28
CA GLY A 392 5.00 -8.28 3.13
C GLY A 392 6.16 -7.30 3.03
N THR A 393 5.93 -6.03 3.31
CA THR A 393 6.99 -5.01 3.36
C THR A 393 7.97 -5.25 4.51
N ASP A 394 7.50 -5.76 5.66
CA ASP A 394 8.41 -6.19 6.75
C ASP A 394 9.33 -7.33 6.27
N VAL A 395 8.77 -8.35 5.61
CA VAL A 395 9.56 -9.46 5.03
C VAL A 395 10.56 -8.93 3.99
N PHE A 396 10.13 -8.04 3.10
CA PHE A 396 11.02 -7.41 2.13
C PHE A 396 12.19 -6.67 2.79
N ASN A 397 11.94 -5.90 3.86
CA ASN A 397 12.98 -5.21 4.62
C ASN A 397 13.95 -6.18 5.31
N LEU A 398 13.44 -7.30 5.85
CA LEU A 398 14.29 -8.35 6.42
C LEU A 398 15.17 -9.02 5.37
N ASP A 399 14.65 -9.28 4.17
CA ASP A 399 15.45 -9.81 3.06
C ASP A 399 16.56 -8.83 2.66
N LEU A 400 16.28 -7.52 2.60
CA LEU A 400 17.30 -6.49 2.36
C LEU A 400 18.37 -6.51 3.46
N LEU A 401 17.94 -6.48 4.73
CA LEU A 401 18.83 -6.46 5.89
C LEU A 401 19.77 -7.66 5.90
N SER A 402 19.23 -8.87 5.65
CA SER A 402 19.99 -10.12 5.69
C SER A 402 21.22 -10.12 4.79
N VAL A 403 21.17 -9.44 3.65
CA VAL A 403 22.32 -9.30 2.74
C VAL A 403 23.19 -8.11 3.11
N LEU A 404 22.60 -6.99 3.53
CA LEU A 404 23.34 -5.80 3.93
C LEU A 404 24.25 -6.06 5.14
N GLU A 405 23.80 -6.84 6.14
CA GLU A 405 24.61 -7.22 7.31
C GLU A 405 25.87 -8.02 6.95
N THR A 406 25.84 -8.77 5.83
CA THR A 406 27.04 -9.51 5.38
C THR A 406 28.08 -8.62 4.70
N LEU A 407 27.66 -7.41 4.27
CA LEU A 407 28.46 -6.50 3.47
C LEU A 407 28.91 -5.27 4.22
N ILE A 408 28.23 -4.93 5.32
CA ILE A 408 28.53 -3.79 6.19
C ILE A 408 29.47 -4.27 7.27
#